data_AF-A0A8E6B561-F1
#
_entry.id   AF-A0A8E6B561-F1
#
_cell.length_a   1.000
_cell.length_b   1.000
_cell.length_c   1.000
_cell.angle_alpha   90.00
_cell.angle_beta   90.00
_cell.angle_gamma   90.00
#
_symmetry.space_group_name_H-M   'P 1'
#
loop_
_entity.id
_entity.type
_entity.pdbx_description
1 polymer ?
#
loop_
_entity_poly.entity_id
_entity_poly.type
_entity_poly.pdbx_seq_one_letter_code
_entity_poly.pdbx_strand_id
1 'polypeptide(L)'
;MSWSERTAKIQVGDKVAFSKRYCQSSGQVTGEIPFARGVVQELKAMGPEFVLATVKWDNPDIGEKVAASNLVRVTEKGILDEY
;
A
#
# COMPACT_ATOMS: atom_id res chain seq x y z
N MET A 1 15.11 17.11 6.81
CA MET A 1 14.51 15.86 6.28
C MET A 1 15.04 15.66 4.88
N SER A 2 15.77 14.57 4.65
CA SER A 2 16.38 14.28 3.36
C SER A 2 15.28 13.98 2.34
N TRP A 3 15.38 14.56 1.15
CA TRP A 3 14.43 14.38 0.04
C TRP A 3 14.28 12.90 -0.37
N SER A 4 15.24 12.04 -0.01
CA SER A 4 15.33 10.64 -0.42
C SER A 4 14.44 9.67 0.38
N GLU A 5 13.84 10.08 1.50
CA GLU A 5 12.94 9.23 2.30
C GLU A 5 11.49 9.22 1.76
N ARG A 6 11.19 10.06 0.77
CA ARG A 6 9.84 10.37 0.27
C ARG A 6 9.22 9.31 -0.65
N THR A 7 10.03 8.40 -1.19
CA THR A 7 9.57 7.36 -2.13
C THR A 7 10.28 6.04 -1.83
N ALA A 8 10.35 5.67 -0.54
CA ALA A 8 10.88 4.36 -0.18
C ALA A 8 10.02 3.28 -0.86
N LYS A 9 10.65 2.52 -1.79
CA LYS A 9 10.04 1.31 -2.36
C LYS A 9 9.53 0.46 -1.20
N ILE A 10 8.25 0.05 -1.26
CA ILE A 10 7.64 -0.85 -0.29
C ILE A 10 8.49 -2.10 -0.15
N GLN A 11 8.68 -2.53 1.09
CA GLN A 11 9.45 -3.73 1.43
C GLN A 11 8.58 -4.75 2.17
N VAL A 12 9.03 -6.01 2.18
CA VAL A 12 8.43 -7.05 3.03
C VAL A 12 8.58 -6.64 4.50
N GLY A 13 7.51 -6.80 5.28
CA GLY A 13 7.42 -6.35 6.67
C GLY A 13 6.90 -4.93 6.86
N ASP A 14 6.78 -4.13 5.78
CA ASP A 14 6.20 -2.80 5.90
C ASP A 14 4.72 -2.84 6.23
N LYS A 15 4.30 -1.94 7.13
CA LYS A 15 2.89 -1.59 7.30
C LYS A 15 2.45 -0.72 6.13
N VAL A 16 1.34 -1.08 5.52
CA VAL A 16 0.82 -0.44 4.32
C VAL A 16 -0.67 -0.14 4.43
N ALA A 17 -1.11 0.81 3.61
CA ALA A 17 -2.49 1.13 3.32
C ALA A 17 -2.67 1.27 1.80
N PHE A 18 -3.91 1.33 1.33
CA PHE A 18 -4.17 1.76 -0.05
C PHE A 18 -3.84 3.25 -0.21
N SER A 19 -3.23 3.60 -1.34
CA SER A 19 -2.94 5.01 -1.65
C SER A 19 -4.22 5.78 -1.94
N LYS A 20 -4.23 7.06 -1.57
CA LYS A 20 -5.38 7.94 -1.82
C LYS A 20 -5.71 8.01 -3.30
N ARG A 21 -4.69 8.07 -4.16
CA ARG A 21 -4.85 8.07 -5.62
C ARG A 21 -5.62 6.84 -6.09
N TYR A 22 -5.27 5.65 -5.60
CA TYR A 22 -5.97 4.42 -5.97
C TYR A 22 -7.42 4.42 -5.46
N CYS A 23 -7.65 4.81 -4.20
CA CYS A 23 -8.99 4.92 -3.63
C CYS A 23 -9.87 5.88 -4.44
N GLN A 24 -9.36 7.05 -4.81
CA GLN A 24 -10.07 8.02 -5.64
C GLN A 24 -10.34 7.49 -7.05
N SER A 25 -9.35 6.86 -7.71
CA SER A 25 -9.51 6.35 -9.07
C SER A 25 -10.50 5.19 -9.17
N SER A 26 -10.65 4.41 -8.08
CA SER A 26 -11.58 3.28 -7.99
C SER A 26 -12.94 3.65 -7.40
N GLY A 27 -13.17 4.93 -7.06
CA GLY A 27 -14.42 5.39 -6.43
C GLY A 27 -14.59 4.95 -4.97
N GLN A 28 -13.57 4.36 -4.36
CA GLN A 28 -13.53 3.92 -2.96
C GLN A 28 -13.26 5.13 -2.05
N VAL A 29 -14.20 6.08 -2.01
CA VAL A 29 -14.08 7.29 -1.17
C VAL A 29 -14.49 6.98 0.28
N THR A 30 -15.33 5.97 0.47
CA THR A 30 -15.83 5.47 1.76
C THR A 30 -15.73 3.95 1.80
N GLY A 31 -16.09 3.33 2.94
CA GLY A 31 -16.02 1.89 3.12
C GLY A 31 -14.67 1.43 3.69
N GLU A 32 -14.39 0.15 3.58
CA GLU A 32 -13.27 -0.48 4.32
C GLU A 32 -11.91 -0.26 3.68
N ILE A 33 -11.85 -0.12 2.35
CA ILE A 33 -10.61 -0.01 1.58
C ILE A 33 -9.75 1.20 2.00
N PRO A 34 -10.28 2.43 2.15
CA PRO A 34 -9.47 3.58 2.60
C PRO A 34 -8.89 3.43 4.01
N PHE A 35 -9.58 2.69 4.88
CA PHE A 35 -9.16 2.47 6.25
C PHE A 35 -8.36 1.18 6.44
N ALA A 36 -8.24 0.35 5.41
CA ALA A 36 -7.51 -0.90 5.45
C ALA A 36 -6.05 -0.67 5.83
N ARG A 37 -5.57 -1.47 6.78
CA ARG A 37 -4.17 -1.53 7.21
C ARG A 37 -3.72 -2.97 7.16
N GLY A 38 -2.46 -3.18 6.79
CA GLY A 38 -1.91 -4.51 6.66
C GLY A 38 -0.40 -4.50 6.63
N VAL A 39 0.19 -5.70 6.61
CA VAL A 39 1.64 -5.91 6.56
C VAL A 39 1.99 -6.70 5.31
N VAL A 40 2.95 -6.19 4.54
CA VAL A 40 3.47 -6.87 3.35
C VAL A 40 4.18 -8.16 3.76
N GLN A 41 3.71 -9.29 3.24
CA GLN A 41 4.30 -10.61 3.48
C GLN A 41 5.26 -11.01 2.35
N GLU A 42 4.92 -10.63 1.12
CA GLU A 42 5.68 -11.03 -0.07
C GLU A 42 5.60 -9.95 -1.14
N LEU A 43 6.68 -9.82 -1.92
CA LEU A 43 6.72 -9.00 -3.13
C LEU A 43 7.22 -9.87 -4.29
N LYS A 44 6.40 -9.97 -5.33
CA LYS A 44 6.70 -10.75 -6.53
C LYS A 44 6.72 -9.84 -7.74
N ALA A 45 7.87 -9.75 -8.42
CA ALA A 45 7.95 -9.11 -9.72
C ALA A 45 7.23 -9.98 -10.76
N MET A 46 6.28 -9.38 -11.47
CA MET A 46 5.46 -10.03 -12.50
C MET A 46 5.76 -9.46 -13.90
N GLY A 47 6.64 -8.46 -13.96
CA GLY A 47 7.14 -7.82 -15.17
C GLY A 47 8.14 -6.71 -14.82
N PRO A 48 8.65 -5.96 -15.81
CA PRO A 48 9.65 -4.90 -15.59
C PRO A 48 9.12 -3.76 -14.70
N GLU A 49 7.81 -3.48 -14.79
CA GLU A 49 7.17 -2.33 -14.14
C GLU A 49 6.05 -2.74 -13.18
N PHE A 50 5.79 -4.04 -13.02
CA PHE A 50 4.68 -4.55 -12.20
C PHE A 50 5.18 -5.47 -11.08
N VAL A 51 4.92 -5.04 -9.85
CA VAL A 51 5.20 -5.81 -8.62
C VAL A 51 3.88 -6.10 -7.93
N LEU A 52 3.62 -7.39 -7.71
CA LEU A 52 2.48 -7.86 -6.93
C LEU A 52 2.92 -8.02 -5.47
N ALA A 53 2.19 -7.37 -4.57
CA ALA A 53 2.36 -7.53 -3.13
C ALA A 53 1.31 -8.51 -2.58
N THR A 54 1.75 -9.42 -1.73
CA THR A 54 0.85 -10.18 -0.85
C THR A 54 0.84 -9.46 0.50
N VAL A 55 -0.32 -8.95 0.89
CA VAL A 55 -0.53 -8.18 2.11
C VAL A 55 -1.43 -8.97 3.04
N LYS A 56 -0.98 -9.14 4.29
CA LYS A 56 -1.82 -9.60 5.37
C LYS A 56 -2.55 -8.40 5.96
N TRP A 57 -3.82 -8.25 5.61
CA TRP A 57 -4.68 -7.18 6.12
C TRP A 57 -5.17 -7.50 7.53
N ASP A 58 -5.42 -6.44 8.31
CA ASP A 58 -6.08 -6.55 9.61
C ASP A 58 -7.56 -6.93 9.47
N ASN A 59 -8.16 -6.62 8.32
CA ASN A 59 -9.49 -7.07 7.94
C ASN A 59 -9.38 -8.25 6.94
N PRO A 60 -9.87 -9.45 7.29
CA PRO A 60 -9.76 -10.63 6.44
C PRO A 60 -10.64 -10.60 5.17
N ASP A 61 -11.63 -9.71 5.10
CA ASP A 61 -12.52 -9.60 3.94
C ASP A 61 -11.85 -8.89 2.74
N ILE A 62 -10.65 -8.33 2.95
CA ILE A 62 -9.87 -7.64 1.93
C ILE A 62 -8.92 -8.64 1.26
N GLY A 63 -8.97 -8.68 -0.08
CA GLY A 63 -8.09 -9.54 -0.87
C GLY A 63 -6.60 -9.28 -0.61
N GLU A 64 -5.85 -10.37 -0.41
CA GLU A 64 -4.43 -10.32 -0.01
C GLU A 64 -3.50 -9.83 -1.13
N LYS A 65 -3.83 -10.11 -2.40
CA LYS A 65 -2.96 -9.81 -3.55
C LYS A 65 -3.30 -8.47 -4.16
N VAL A 66 -2.37 -7.53 -4.07
CA VAL A 66 -2.56 -6.15 -4.52
C VAL A 66 -1.33 -5.66 -5.28
N ALA A 67 -1.52 -4.83 -6.30
CA ALA A 67 -0.42 -4.15 -6.97
C ALA A 67 0.33 -3.25 -5.97
N ALA A 68 1.65 -3.39 -5.86
CA ALA A 68 2.44 -2.58 -4.93
C ALA A 68 2.33 -1.07 -5.22
N SER A 69 2.05 -0.69 -6.47
CA SER A 69 1.81 0.71 -6.89
C SER A 69 0.52 1.32 -6.32
N ASN A 70 -0.43 0.49 -5.86
CA ASN A 70 -1.68 0.95 -5.27
C ASN A 70 -1.56 1.11 -3.75
N LEU A 71 -0.38 0.83 -3.19
CA LEU A 71 -0.11 0.83 -1.76
C LEU A 71 0.78 2.00 -1.39
N VAL A 72 0.71 2.37 -0.11
CA VAL A 72 1.54 3.40 0.50
C VAL A 72 1.97 2.94 1.89
N ARG A 73 3.19 3.32 2.29
CA ARG A 73 3.74 2.96 3.61
C ARG A 73 3.07 3.78 4.72
N VAL A 74 2.74 3.09 5.81
CA VAL A 74 2.21 3.69 7.03
C VAL A 74 3.32 3.70 8.08
N THR A 75 3.59 4.88 8.63
CA THR A 75 4.53 5.09 9.72
C THR A 75 3.79 5.52 10.99
N GLU A 76 4.49 5.55 12.12
CA GLU A 76 3.93 6.09 13.38
C GLU A 76 3.48 7.56 13.26
N LYS A 77 4.06 8.29 12.30
CA LYS A 77 3.72 9.69 12.01
C LYS A 77 2.57 9.84 11.01
N GLY A 78 2.00 8.72 10.54
CA GLY A 78 0.91 8.68 9.56
C GLY A 78 1.30 8.05 8.23
N ILE A 79 0.43 8.24 7.24
CA ILE A 79 0.60 7.72 5.87
C ILE A 79 1.57 8.62 5.11
N LEU A 80 2.62 8.03 4.54
CA LEU A 80 3.55 8.74 3.65
C LEU A 80 3.02 8.75 2.21
N ASP A 81 1.89 9.41 1.99
CA ASP A 81 1.30 9.56 0.64
C ASP A 81 1.66 10.96 0.10
N GLU A 82 2.32 11.02 -1.06
CA GLU A 82 2.52 12.29 -1.76
C GLU A 82 1.28 12.63 -2.60
N TYR A 83 0.90 13.90 -2.61
CA TYR A 83 -0.10 14.47 -3.51
C TYR A 83 0.47 14.68 -4.91
#